data_AF-A0A2E5C8S3-F1
#
_entry.id   AF-A0A2E5C8S3-F1
#
_cell.length_a   1.000
_cell.length_b   1.000
_cell.length_c   1.000
_cell.angle_alpha   90.00
_cell.angle_beta   90.00
_cell.angle_gamma   90.00
#
_symmetry.space_group_name_H-M   'P 1'
#
loop_
_entity.id
_entity.type
_entity.pdbx_description
1 polymer ?
#
loop_
_entity_poly.entity_id
_entity_poly.type
_entity_poly.pdbx_seq_one_letter_code
_entity_poly.pdbx_strand_id
1 'polypeptide(L)'
;ATHLIVGRDHAGVGDYYGAFDAQTIFDEKVPDDALDIEIFRADHTAFSTKLGRVVMMNEAEDHQKEDFILLSGTKVRQMLGDGIAPPPEFSRPEVAKILMDYYQSEHQ
;
A
#
# COMPACT_ATOMS: atom_id res chain seq x y z
N ALA A 1 -15.37 1.77 -15.41
CA ALA A 1 -14.33 2.68 -14.89
C ALA A 1 -13.53 3.19 -16.08
N THR A 2 -12.98 4.41 -16.02
CA THR A 2 -12.10 4.94 -17.08
C THR A 2 -10.63 4.73 -16.75
N HIS A 3 -10.30 4.41 -15.49
CA HIS A 3 -8.93 4.14 -15.04
C HIS A 3 -8.89 2.92 -14.11
N LEU A 4 -7.76 2.24 -14.11
CA LEU A 4 -7.43 1.14 -13.20
C LEU A 4 -6.13 1.44 -12.45
N ILE A 5 -6.14 1.35 -11.12
CA ILE A 5 -4.92 1.46 -10.31
C ILE A 5 -4.16 0.14 -10.36
N VAL A 6 -2.92 0.19 -10.83
CA VAL A 6 -1.98 -0.93 -10.79
C VAL A 6 -0.78 -0.50 -9.98
N GLY A 7 -0.59 -1.11 -8.80
CA GLY A 7 0.50 -0.81 -7.88
C GLY A 7 1.73 -1.73 -8.07
N ARG A 8 2.70 -1.59 -7.17
CA ARG A 8 3.86 -2.49 -7.05
C ARG A 8 3.43 -3.94 -6.76
N ASP A 9 4.06 -4.91 -7.42
CA ASP A 9 3.78 -6.36 -7.30
C ASP A 9 2.30 -6.74 -7.50
N HIS A 10 1.56 -6.02 -8.35
CA HIS A 10 0.13 -6.26 -8.55
C HIS A 10 -0.14 -7.70 -9.01
N ALA A 11 -0.97 -8.42 -8.26
CA ALA A 11 -1.29 -9.85 -8.45
C ALA A 11 -0.07 -10.80 -8.41
N GLY A 12 1.07 -10.34 -7.88
CA GLY A 12 2.28 -11.14 -7.75
C GLY A 12 2.23 -12.16 -6.62
N VAL A 13 3.13 -13.15 -6.70
CA VAL A 13 3.39 -14.14 -5.65
C VAL A 13 4.87 -14.53 -5.71
N GLY A 14 5.50 -14.75 -4.56
CA GLY A 14 6.93 -15.09 -4.49
C GLY A 14 7.79 -14.04 -5.20
N ASP A 15 8.89 -14.50 -5.81
CA ASP A 15 9.87 -13.65 -6.51
C ASP A 15 9.88 -13.90 -8.03
N TYR A 16 8.73 -14.27 -8.61
CA TYR A 16 8.63 -14.62 -10.04
C TYR A 16 8.56 -13.42 -10.98
N TYR A 17 8.17 -12.25 -10.46
CA TYR A 17 7.88 -11.05 -11.25
C TYR A 17 8.63 -9.85 -10.66
N GLY A 18 9.06 -8.92 -11.51
CA GLY A 18 9.60 -7.64 -11.11
C GLY A 18 8.55 -6.71 -10.50
N ALA A 19 9.04 -5.74 -9.73
CA ALA A 19 8.21 -4.83 -8.92
C ALA A 19 7.11 -4.10 -9.69
N PHE A 20 7.35 -3.80 -10.98
CA PHE A 20 6.44 -3.04 -11.84
C PHE A 20 6.13 -3.74 -13.16
N ASP A 21 6.41 -5.04 -13.28
CA ASP A 21 6.15 -5.80 -14.51
C ASP A 21 4.66 -5.77 -14.89
N ALA A 22 3.78 -5.76 -13.88
CA ALA A 22 2.34 -5.61 -14.07
C ALA A 22 1.92 -4.23 -14.63
N GLN A 23 2.81 -3.23 -14.60
CA GLN A 23 2.60 -1.93 -15.23
C GLN A 23 3.25 -1.89 -16.62
N THR A 24 4.51 -2.32 -16.75
CA THR A 24 5.26 -2.24 -18.02
C THR A 24 4.73 -3.17 -19.09
N ILE A 25 4.02 -4.25 -18.73
CA ILE A 25 3.35 -5.13 -19.68
C ILE A 25 2.39 -4.38 -20.63
N PHE A 26 1.78 -3.29 -20.17
CA PHE A 26 0.91 -2.45 -20.98
C PHE A 26 1.66 -1.64 -22.04
N ASP A 27 2.95 -1.36 -21.83
CA ASP A 27 3.81 -0.71 -22.83
C ASP A 27 4.46 -1.74 -23.77
N GLU A 28 4.75 -2.93 -23.26
CA GLU A 28 5.65 -3.88 -23.93
C GLU A 28 4.94 -5.01 -24.68
N LYS A 29 3.74 -5.39 -24.24
CA LYS A 29 3.08 -6.65 -24.67
C LYS A 29 1.62 -6.48 -25.05
N VAL A 30 0.90 -5.58 -24.39
CA VAL A 30 -0.50 -5.31 -24.74
C VAL A 30 -0.53 -4.55 -26.07
N PRO A 31 -1.29 -5.01 -27.07
CA PRO A 31 -1.41 -4.27 -28.33
C PRO A 31 -2.04 -2.89 -28.11
N ASP A 32 -1.58 -1.91 -28.90
CA ASP A 32 -2.22 -0.60 -28.97
C ASP A 32 -3.72 -0.76 -29.28
N ASP A 33 -4.55 0.13 -28.70
CA ASP A 33 -6.01 0.15 -28.83
C ASP A 33 -6.75 -1.12 -28.36
N ALA A 34 -6.09 -2.04 -27.66
CA ALA A 34 -6.74 -3.23 -27.10
C ALA A 34 -7.72 -2.91 -25.96
N LEU A 35 -7.56 -1.76 -25.30
CA LEU A 35 -8.29 -1.36 -24.10
C LEU A 35 -8.65 0.13 -24.15
N ASP A 36 -9.90 0.45 -23.81
CA ASP A 36 -10.37 1.84 -23.65
C ASP A 36 -10.01 2.45 -22.27
N ILE A 37 -9.51 1.64 -21.34
CA ILE A 37 -9.21 2.03 -19.95
C ILE A 37 -7.74 2.40 -19.80
N GLU A 38 -7.45 3.44 -19.01
CA GLU A 38 -6.09 3.85 -18.71
C GLU A 38 -5.56 3.25 -17.41
N ILE A 39 -4.25 3.00 -17.35
CA ILE A 39 -3.58 2.49 -16.16
C ILE A 39 -3.02 3.66 -15.34
N PHE A 40 -3.53 3.80 -14.10
CA PHE A 40 -2.89 4.63 -13.08
C PHE A 40 -1.79 3.81 -12.40
N ARG A 41 -0.53 4.15 -12.68
CA ARG A 41 0.66 3.47 -12.18
C ARG A 41 1.00 3.93 -10.77
N ALA A 42 0.47 3.24 -9.76
CA ALA A 42 0.72 3.55 -8.35
C ALA A 42 2.04 2.94 -7.86
N ASP A 43 2.62 3.55 -6.83
CA ASP A 43 3.78 3.02 -6.10
C ASP A 43 3.44 2.78 -4.62
N HIS A 44 4.40 2.27 -3.85
CA HIS A 44 4.32 2.15 -2.40
C HIS A 44 3.97 3.49 -1.79
N THR A 45 2.93 3.51 -0.96
CA THR A 45 2.51 4.72 -0.23
C THR A 45 3.01 4.68 1.20
N ALA A 46 3.47 5.82 1.72
CA ALA A 46 3.83 5.99 3.12
C ALA A 46 3.37 7.35 3.64
N PHE A 47 3.18 7.46 4.96
CA PHE A 47 2.93 8.76 5.59
C PHE A 47 4.24 9.53 5.70
N SER A 48 4.33 10.68 5.05
CA SER A 48 5.46 11.59 5.18
C SER A 48 5.31 12.46 6.42
N THR A 49 6.27 12.40 7.33
CA THR A 49 6.35 13.31 8.49
C THR A 49 6.71 14.73 8.08
N LYS A 50 7.50 14.88 7.01
CA LYS A 50 7.90 16.16 6.43
C LYS A 50 6.74 16.91 5.78
N LEU A 51 5.84 16.20 5.08
CA LEU A 51 4.70 16.80 4.38
C LEU A 51 3.36 16.68 5.14
N GLY A 52 3.33 15.91 6.23
CA GLY A 52 2.13 15.69 7.05
C GLY A 52 0.99 14.98 6.31
N ARG A 53 1.31 14.15 5.30
CA ARG A 53 0.32 13.44 4.48
C ARG A 53 0.86 12.15 3.89
N VAL A 54 -0.05 11.28 3.44
CA VAL A 54 0.30 10.10 2.64
C VAL A 54 0.75 10.54 1.25
N VAL A 55 1.86 9.97 0.78
CA VAL A 55 2.43 10.19 -0.55
C VAL A 55 2.84 8.86 -1.18
N MET A 56 2.91 8.81 -2.51
CA MET A 56 3.64 7.74 -3.19
C MET A 56 5.14 8.01 -3.05
N MET A 57 5.94 6.97 -2.79
CA MET A 57 7.36 7.13 -2.48
C MET A 57 8.17 7.66 -3.67
N ASN A 58 7.79 7.33 -4.90
CA ASN A 58 8.38 7.90 -6.11
C ASN A 58 8.11 9.42 -6.29
N GLU A 59 7.09 9.98 -5.63
CA GLU A 59 6.79 11.42 -5.68
C GLU A 59 7.50 12.22 -4.58
N ALA A 60 8.26 11.55 -3.71
CA ALA A 60 8.89 12.10 -2.52
C ALA A 60 10.41 12.22 -2.72
N GLU A 61 10.83 13.00 -3.73
CA GLU A 61 12.21 13.09 -4.21
C GLU A 61 13.21 13.65 -3.17
N ASP A 62 12.74 14.44 -2.19
CA ASP A 62 13.58 15.11 -1.19
C ASP A 62 13.47 14.49 0.22
N HIS A 63 13.05 13.24 0.30
CA HIS A 63 12.87 12.49 1.54
C HIS A 63 14.01 11.50 1.79
N GLN A 64 14.31 11.30 3.07
CA GLN A 64 15.08 10.16 3.57
C GLN A 64 14.13 9.11 4.15
N LYS A 65 14.65 7.92 4.44
CA LYS A 65 13.84 6.82 4.97
C LYS A 65 13.17 7.18 6.30
N GLU A 66 13.82 8.02 7.10
CA GLU A 66 13.37 8.50 8.40
C GLU A 66 12.21 9.51 8.30
N ASP A 67 12.00 10.11 7.11
CA ASP A 67 10.88 11.03 6.85
C ASP A 67 9.55 10.29 6.61
N PHE A 68 9.56 8.95 6.68
CA PHE A 68 8.39 8.11 6.48
C PHE A 68 8.05 7.30 7.72
N ILE A 69 6.76 7.25 8.06
CA ILE A 69 6.22 6.27 8.99
C ILE A 69 5.94 4.98 8.21
N LEU A 70 6.80 3.99 8.39
CA LEU A 70 6.67 2.66 7.77
C LEU A 70 6.35 1.64 8.86
N LEU A 71 5.16 1.02 8.78
CA LEU A 71 4.76 -0.08 9.65
C LEU A 71 4.62 -1.36 8.82
N SER A 72 5.39 -2.40 9.17
CA SER A 72 5.24 -3.70 8.51
C SER A 72 3.90 -4.32 8.86
N GLY A 73 3.28 -5.05 7.92
CA GLY A 73 2.01 -5.72 8.18
C GLY A 73 2.06 -6.69 9.37
N THR A 74 3.20 -7.33 9.60
CA THR A 74 3.42 -8.17 10.79
C THR A 74 3.33 -7.35 12.08
N LYS A 75 3.94 -6.16 12.11
CA LYS A 75 3.87 -5.27 13.28
C LYS A 75 2.47 -4.73 13.50
N VAL A 76 1.77 -4.36 12.43
CA VAL A 76 0.37 -3.91 12.50
C VAL A 76 -0.53 -4.98 13.12
N ARG A 77 -0.46 -6.23 12.63
CA ARG A 77 -1.26 -7.34 13.16
C ARG A 77 -0.93 -7.66 14.60
N GLN A 78 0.35 -7.63 14.98
CA GLN A 78 0.77 -7.80 16.37
C GLN A 78 0.13 -6.73 17.27
N MET A 79 0.26 -5.45 16.92
CA MET A 79 -0.31 -4.36 17.71
C MET A 79 -1.82 -4.53 17.88
N LEU A 80 -2.54 -4.83 16.79
CA LEU A 80 -3.99 -5.03 16.84
C LEU A 80 -4.38 -6.23 17.71
N GLY A 81 -3.64 -7.35 17.64
CA GLY A 81 -3.86 -8.51 18.51
C GLY A 81 -3.60 -8.24 19.99
N ASP A 82 -2.61 -7.39 20.28
CA ASP A 82 -2.30 -6.93 21.64
C ASP A 82 -3.30 -5.86 22.15
N GLY A 83 -4.31 -5.47 21.35
CA GLY A 83 -5.26 -4.41 21.68
C GLY A 83 -4.69 -2.99 21.61
N ILE A 84 -3.57 -2.82 20.91
CA ILE A 84 -2.87 -1.56 20.73
C ILE A 84 -3.20 -1.02 19.33
N ALA A 85 -3.81 0.17 19.26
CA ALA A 85 -4.09 0.81 17.98
C ALA A 85 -2.79 1.26 17.29
N PRO A 86 -2.61 0.99 15.98
CA PRO A 86 -1.55 1.61 15.19
C PRO A 86 -1.68 3.16 15.19
N PRO A 87 -0.61 3.90 14.85
CA PRO A 87 -0.65 5.35 14.79
C PRO A 87 -1.78 5.86 13.88
N PRO A 88 -2.42 7.00 14.20
CA PRO A 88 -3.51 7.56 13.40
C PRO A 88 -3.09 7.98 11.98
N GLU A 89 -1.80 8.22 11.77
CA GLU A 89 -1.17 8.44 10.47
C GLU A 89 -1.23 7.20 9.57
N PHE A 90 -1.38 6.01 10.16
CA PHE A 90 -1.42 4.72 9.47
C PHE A 90 -2.83 4.11 9.45
N SER A 91 -3.50 4.06 10.60
CA SER A 91 -4.83 3.43 10.73
C SER A 91 -5.86 4.39 11.29
N ARG A 92 -7.04 4.43 10.68
CA ARG A 92 -8.18 5.16 11.23
C ARG A 92 -8.63 4.49 12.53
N PRO A 93 -8.89 5.22 13.63
CA PRO A 93 -9.28 4.63 14.89
C PRO A 93 -10.49 3.70 14.80
N GLU A 94 -11.48 4.05 13.98
CA GLU A 94 -12.70 3.30 13.77
C GLU A 94 -12.44 1.96 13.06
N VAL A 95 -11.48 1.95 12.12
CA VAL A 95 -11.05 0.73 11.42
C VAL A 95 -10.19 -0.14 12.33
N ALA A 96 -9.24 0.46 13.06
CA ALA A 96 -8.43 -0.24 14.05
C ALA A 96 -9.31 -0.93 15.09
N LYS A 97 -10.38 -0.27 15.56
CA LYS A 97 -11.31 -0.84 16.53
C LYS A 97 -11.96 -2.13 16.02
N ILE A 98 -12.49 -2.13 14.80
CA ILE A 98 -13.09 -3.33 14.19
C ILE A 98 -12.09 -4.49 14.13
N LEU A 99 -10.85 -4.21 13.72
CA LEU A 99 -9.81 -5.24 13.61
C LEU A 99 -9.35 -5.75 14.98
N MET A 100 -9.18 -4.86 15.96
CA MET A 100 -8.84 -5.24 17.34
C MET A 100 -9.95 -6.11 17.96
N ASP A 101 -11.21 -5.76 17.77
CA ASP A 101 -12.34 -6.54 18.29
C ASP A 101 -12.33 -7.97 17.75
N TYR A 102 -12.04 -8.14 16.45
CA TYR A 102 -11.86 -9.46 15.84
C TYR A 102 -10.69 -10.23 16.46
N TYR A 103 -9.50 -9.63 16.54
CA TYR A 103 -8.34 -10.36 17.10
C TYR A 103 -8.53 -10.73 18.57
N GLN A 104 -9.17 -9.87 19.37
CA GLN A 104 -9.44 -10.14 20.78
C GLN A 104 -10.53 -11.19 21.00
N SER A 105 -11.46 -11.39 20.06
CA SER A 105 -12.44 -12.48 20.14
C SER A 105 -11.86 -13.85 19.81
N GLU A 106 -10.86 -13.92 18.92
CA GLU A 106 -10.20 -15.19 18.54
C GLU A 106 -9.22 -15.71 19.61
N HIS A 107 -8.86 -14.86 20.58
CA HIS A 107 -8.00 -15.21 21.72
C HIS A 107 -8.78 -15.67 22.97
N GLN A 108 -10.10 -15.85 22.87
CA GLN A 108 -10.96 -16.45 23.91
C GLN A 108 -11.14 -17.95 23.67
#